data_AF-A0A3D0DJJ9-F1
#
_entry.id   AF-A0A3D0DJJ9-F1
#
_cell.length_a   1.000
_cell.length_b   1.000
_cell.length_c   1.000
_cell.angle_alpha   90.00
_cell.angle_beta   90.00
_cell.angle_gamma   90.00
#
_symmetry.space_group_name_H-M   'P 1'
#
loop_
_entity.id
_entity.type
_entity.pdbx_description
1 polymer ?
#
loop_
_entity_poly.entity_id
_entity_poly.type
_entity_poly.pdbx_seq_one_letter_code
_entity_poly.pdbx_strand_id
1 'polypeptide(L)'
;SEVNAKIEESGDLNFDETPYITEEKSVNIPVSEEIETTVFTSKDGGIIEISPIAMNVDMNKLESDTDEASIDTLYKMEIVYKDGSNYLITDKKYPYDTGSINDAEEEVESFSYICGSLDNHVITLFNRLVDVDQVDHIRINGTDYTVK
;
A
#
# COMPACT_ATOMS: atom_id res chain seq x y z
N SER A 1 -4.34 51.78 -2.47
CA SER A 1 -3.20 52.19 -1.65
C SER A 1 -2.10 51.15 -1.80
N GLU A 2 -1.00 51.57 -2.44
CA GLU A 2 0.42 51.16 -2.24
C GLU A 2 0.88 49.69 -2.26
N VAL A 3 0.01 48.67 -2.36
CA VAL A 3 0.49 47.27 -2.32
C VAL A 3 0.85 46.71 -3.72
N ASN A 4 0.21 47.18 -4.79
CA ASN A 4 0.46 46.67 -6.15
C ASN A 4 1.53 47.43 -6.95
N ALA A 5 2.21 48.42 -6.34
CA ALA A 5 3.24 49.23 -7.02
C ALA A 5 4.68 48.90 -6.57
N LYS A 6 4.87 47.88 -5.73
CA LYS A 6 6.19 47.50 -5.19
C LYS A 6 6.82 46.24 -5.83
N ILE A 7 6.22 45.69 -6.89
CA ILE A 7 6.76 44.52 -7.58
C ILE A 7 7.67 44.93 -8.76
N GLU A 8 7.64 46.19 -9.21
CA GLU A 8 8.42 46.66 -10.38
C GLU A 8 9.76 47.32 -10.04
N GLU A 9 10.29 47.11 -8.83
CA GLU A 9 11.60 47.69 -8.44
C GLU A 9 12.41 46.73 -7.55
N SER A 10 12.61 45.50 -8.03
CA SER A 10 13.72 44.65 -7.56
C SER A 10 14.61 44.38 -8.75
N GLY A 11 15.66 45.18 -8.87
CA GLY A 11 16.65 45.11 -9.94
C GLY A 11 17.27 43.72 -10.09
N ASP A 12 17.84 43.50 -11.27
CA ASP A 12 18.58 42.31 -11.68
C ASP A 12 19.29 41.62 -10.51
N LEU A 13 18.61 40.65 -9.92
CA LEU A 13 19.25 39.66 -9.07
C LEU A 13 20.06 38.80 -10.03
N ASN A 14 21.34 39.13 -10.17
CA ASN A 14 22.34 38.19 -10.67
C ASN A 14 22.24 36.96 -9.77
N PHE A 15 21.52 35.95 -10.24
CA PHE A 15 21.55 34.63 -9.64
C PHE A 15 23.01 34.18 -9.73
N ASP A 16 23.61 33.99 -8.56
CA ASP A 16 24.92 33.38 -8.41
C ASP A 16 24.90 32.06 -9.20
N GLU A 17 25.57 32.03 -10.36
CA GLU A 17 25.78 30.82 -11.16
C GLU A 17 26.76 29.94 -10.39
N THR A 18 26.33 29.41 -9.25
CA THR A 18 27.07 28.39 -8.55
C THR A 18 27.18 27.22 -9.54
N PRO A 19 28.40 26.78 -9.91
CA PRO A 19 28.56 25.75 -10.90
C PRO A 19 27.90 24.46 -10.38
N TYR A 20 26.76 24.11 -10.96
CA TYR A 20 26.11 22.84 -10.70
C TYR A 20 27.05 21.71 -11.11
N ILE A 21 27.07 20.63 -10.34
CA ILE A 21 27.82 19.43 -10.71
C ILE A 21 27.23 18.90 -12.01
N THR A 22 27.94 19.07 -13.13
CA THR A 22 27.54 18.55 -14.45
C THR A 22 28.04 17.13 -14.71
N GLU A 23 28.91 16.60 -13.83
CA GLU A 23 29.40 15.24 -13.92
C GLU A 23 28.41 14.27 -13.26
N GLU A 24 27.63 13.59 -14.09
CA GLU A 24 26.85 12.44 -13.65
C GLU A 24 27.77 11.24 -13.46
N LYS A 25 27.89 10.76 -12.23
CA LYS A 25 28.53 9.49 -11.91
C LYS A 25 27.45 8.43 -11.79
N SER A 26 27.42 7.48 -12.72
CA SER A 26 26.56 6.30 -12.62
C SER A 26 27.31 5.18 -11.90
N VAL A 27 26.62 4.51 -11.00
CA VAL A 27 27.07 3.27 -10.37
C VAL A 27 26.07 2.21 -10.77
N ASN A 28 26.56 1.12 -11.35
CA ASN A 28 25.71 0.00 -11.70
C ASN A 28 25.43 -0.81 -10.43
N ILE A 29 24.23 -0.67 -9.87
CA ILE A 29 23.81 -1.46 -8.72
C ILE A 29 23.32 -2.80 -9.26
N PRO A 30 23.98 -3.92 -8.91
CA PRO A 30 23.48 -5.23 -9.29
C PRO A 30 22.11 -5.43 -8.63
N VAL A 31 21.07 -5.50 -9.45
CA VAL A 31 19.73 -5.87 -9.02
C VAL A 31 19.66 -7.39 -8.91
N SER A 32 19.07 -7.89 -7.82
CA SER A 32 18.75 -9.31 -7.70
C SER A 32 17.73 -9.70 -8.76
N GLU A 33 17.60 -11.00 -9.00
CA GLU A 33 16.45 -11.51 -9.75
C GLU A 33 15.15 -11.04 -9.10
N GLU A 34 14.12 -10.85 -9.94
CA GLU A 34 12.80 -10.45 -9.51
C GLU A 34 12.24 -11.50 -8.54
N ILE A 35 11.72 -11.05 -7.41
CA ILE A 35 11.14 -11.95 -6.42
C ILE A 35 9.85 -12.52 -7.01
N GLU A 36 9.71 -13.85 -7.02
CA GLU A 36 8.50 -14.49 -7.51
C GLU A 36 7.27 -14.00 -6.75
N THR A 37 6.21 -13.72 -7.51
CA THR A 37 4.92 -13.30 -7.00
C THR A 37 3.87 -14.35 -7.34
N THR A 38 2.93 -14.55 -6.42
CA THR A 38 1.75 -15.39 -6.63
C THR A 38 0.51 -14.52 -6.67
N VAL A 39 -0.40 -14.82 -7.60
CA VAL A 39 -1.64 -14.08 -7.79
C VAL A 39 -2.81 -14.84 -7.17
N PHE A 40 -3.56 -14.14 -6.32
CA PHE A 40 -4.79 -14.59 -5.69
C PHE A 40 -5.96 -13.77 -6.23
N THR A 41 -7.11 -14.43 -6.41
CA THR A 41 -8.32 -13.79 -6.95
C THR A 41 -9.54 -14.09 -6.10
N SER A 42 -10.44 -13.11 -5.98
CA SER A 42 -11.77 -13.30 -5.39
C SER A 42 -12.79 -13.71 -6.46
N LYS A 43 -13.97 -14.17 -6.03
CA LYS A 43 -15.07 -14.55 -6.95
C LYS A 43 -15.54 -13.42 -7.85
N ASP A 44 -15.41 -12.18 -7.38
CA ASP A 44 -15.87 -10.97 -8.07
C ASP A 44 -14.77 -10.30 -8.90
N GLY A 45 -13.61 -10.96 -9.00
CA GLY A 45 -12.49 -10.55 -9.85
C GLY A 45 -11.51 -9.57 -9.19
N GLY A 46 -11.51 -9.47 -7.86
CA GLY A 46 -10.46 -8.76 -7.13
C GLY A 46 -9.13 -9.50 -7.25
N ILE A 47 -8.01 -8.76 -7.20
CA ILE A 47 -6.67 -9.27 -7.45
C ILE A 47 -5.75 -8.89 -6.29
N ILE A 48 -5.01 -9.88 -5.79
CA ILE A 48 -3.92 -9.69 -4.83
C ILE A 48 -2.68 -10.36 -5.39
N GLU A 49 -1.56 -9.64 -5.38
CA GLU A 49 -0.25 -10.19 -5.68
C GLU A 49 0.56 -10.26 -4.38
N ILE A 50 1.16 -11.41 -4.10
CA ILE A 50 1.95 -11.60 -2.90
C ILE A 50 3.34 -12.15 -3.23
N SER A 51 4.34 -11.62 -2.55
CA SER A 51 5.71 -12.13 -2.47
C SER A 51 6.03 -12.46 -1.00
N PRO A 52 7.17 -13.09 -0.70
CA PRO A 52 7.57 -13.32 0.69
C PRO A 52 7.70 -12.06 1.56
N ILE A 53 7.82 -10.87 0.97
CA ILE A 53 8.07 -9.61 1.71
C ILE A 53 6.94 -8.57 1.60
N ALA A 54 6.05 -8.72 0.62
CA ALA A 54 5.05 -7.70 0.33
C ALA A 54 3.77 -8.27 -0.26
N MET A 55 2.68 -7.56 -0.02
CA MET A 55 1.38 -7.78 -0.64
C MET A 55 0.95 -6.52 -1.39
N ASN A 56 0.46 -6.69 -2.60
CA ASN A 56 -0.13 -5.66 -3.43
C ASN A 56 -1.61 -5.99 -3.64
N VAL A 57 -2.49 -5.11 -3.20
CA VAL A 57 -3.95 -5.27 -3.30
C VAL A 57 -4.49 -4.32 -4.36
N ASP A 58 -5.15 -4.84 -5.39
CA ASP A 58 -5.92 -4.03 -6.33
C ASP A 58 -7.25 -3.61 -5.69
N MET A 59 -7.40 -2.31 -5.46
CA MET A 59 -8.56 -1.74 -4.77
C MET A 59 -9.78 -1.54 -5.68
N ASN A 60 -9.66 -1.69 -7.00
CA ASN A 60 -10.75 -1.42 -7.95
C ASN A 60 -11.93 -2.40 -7.81
N LYS A 61 -11.71 -3.54 -7.14
CA LYS A 61 -12.67 -4.63 -6.97
C LYS A 61 -12.79 -5.09 -5.53
N LEU A 62 -12.31 -4.28 -4.59
CA LEU A 62 -12.61 -4.49 -3.18
C LEU A 62 -14.08 -4.12 -2.95
N GLU A 63 -14.87 -5.01 -2.32
CA GLU A 63 -16.18 -4.61 -1.83
C GLU A 63 -15.99 -3.55 -0.74
N SER A 64 -16.30 -2.30 -1.06
CA SER A 64 -16.48 -1.23 -0.08
C SER A 64 -17.89 -0.67 -0.20
N ASP A 65 -18.53 -0.41 0.94
CA ASP A 65 -19.81 0.31 1.02
C ASP A 65 -19.68 1.78 0.56
N THR A 66 -18.46 2.24 0.29
CA THR A 66 -18.13 3.57 -0.23
C THR A 66 -17.71 3.46 -1.70
N ASP A 67 -18.25 4.33 -2.55
CA ASP A 67 -17.92 4.41 -3.99
C ASP A 67 -16.45 4.82 -4.27
N GLU A 68 -15.61 5.00 -3.25
CA GLU A 68 -14.21 5.38 -3.36
C GLU A 68 -13.28 4.29 -2.82
N ALA A 69 -12.38 3.82 -3.69
CA ALA A 69 -11.26 2.96 -3.36
C ALA A 69 -10.24 3.74 -2.52
N SER A 70 -10.33 3.62 -1.19
CA SER A 70 -9.39 4.24 -0.25
C SER A 70 -8.71 3.18 0.60
N ILE A 71 -7.45 3.41 0.98
CA ILE A 71 -6.76 2.61 2.01
C ILE A 71 -7.56 2.54 3.33
N ASP A 72 -8.40 3.54 3.60
CA ASP A 72 -9.23 3.58 4.80
C ASP A 72 -10.32 2.50 4.79
N THR A 73 -10.71 1.99 3.63
CA THR A 73 -11.71 0.90 3.52
C THR A 73 -11.12 -0.45 3.90
N LEU A 74 -9.79 -0.62 3.92
CA LEU A 74 -9.13 -1.83 4.38
C LEU A 74 -9.08 -1.85 5.91
N TYR A 75 -10.01 -2.53 6.57
CA TYR A 75 -10.06 -2.64 8.02
C TYR A 75 -9.56 -3.98 8.55
N LYS A 76 -9.51 -5.02 7.72
CA LYS A 76 -8.97 -6.32 8.12
C LYS A 76 -8.28 -7.02 6.97
N MET A 77 -7.05 -7.46 7.19
CA MET A 77 -6.28 -8.30 6.26
C MET A 77 -5.62 -9.44 7.02
N GLU A 78 -5.81 -10.66 6.55
CA GLU A 78 -5.13 -11.85 7.07
C GLU A 78 -4.71 -12.82 5.97
N ILE A 79 -3.59 -13.49 6.17
CA ILE A 79 -3.15 -14.64 5.35
C ILE A 79 -3.49 -15.89 6.14
N VAL A 80 -4.21 -16.83 5.53
CA VAL A 80 -4.54 -18.11 6.13
C VAL A 80 -3.69 -19.19 5.45
N TYR A 81 -2.98 -19.97 6.27
CA TYR A 81 -2.09 -21.04 5.80
C TYR A 81 -2.83 -22.38 5.74
N LYS A 82 -2.30 -23.32 4.94
CA LYS A 82 -2.84 -24.67 4.75
C LYS A 82 -2.91 -25.51 6.03
N ASP A 83 -2.08 -25.18 7.02
CA ASP A 83 -2.09 -25.83 8.34
C ASP A 83 -3.17 -25.28 9.29
N GLY A 84 -3.91 -24.25 8.86
CA GLY A 84 -4.94 -23.57 9.64
C GLY A 84 -4.43 -22.43 10.51
N SER A 85 -3.12 -22.17 10.55
CA SER A 85 -2.58 -20.96 11.18
C SER A 85 -2.87 -19.72 10.34
N ASN A 86 -2.81 -18.53 10.95
CA ASN A 86 -2.98 -17.28 10.24
C ASN A 86 -1.90 -16.24 10.57
N TYR A 87 -1.71 -15.33 9.63
CA TYR A 87 -0.99 -14.09 9.81
C TYR A 87 -1.98 -12.94 9.73
N LEU A 88 -2.37 -12.41 10.88
CA LEU A 88 -3.15 -11.18 10.96
C LEU A 88 -2.25 -9.98 10.66
N ILE A 89 -2.46 -9.36 9.49
CA ILE A 89 -1.69 -8.21 9.02
C ILE A 89 -2.28 -6.93 9.59
N THR A 90 -3.60 -6.77 9.51
CA THR A 90 -4.29 -5.66 10.16
C THR A 90 -5.68 -6.08 10.63
N ASP A 91 -6.12 -5.52 11.74
CA ASP A 91 -7.50 -5.55 12.23
C ASP A 91 -7.74 -4.24 12.97
N LYS A 92 -8.64 -3.39 12.50
CA LYS A 92 -8.90 -2.07 13.11
C LYS A 92 -10.38 -1.74 13.17
N LYS A 93 -10.77 -0.89 14.11
CA LYS A 93 -12.16 -0.47 14.23
C LYS A 93 -12.60 0.32 12.99
N TYR A 94 -13.78 0.00 12.44
CA TYR A 94 -14.32 0.66 11.26
C TYR A 94 -15.87 0.62 11.23
N PRO A 95 -16.59 1.75 11.03
CA PRO A 95 -16.10 3.12 10.93
C PRO A 95 -15.59 3.65 12.27
N TYR A 96 -14.63 4.58 12.25
CA TYR A 96 -13.99 5.12 13.44
C TYR A 96 -14.94 5.80 14.45
N ASP A 97 -16.05 6.41 14.00
CA ASP A 97 -16.86 7.31 14.84
C ASP A 97 -18.34 6.93 15.04
N THR A 98 -18.90 5.99 14.28
CA THR A 98 -20.32 5.58 14.42
C THR A 98 -20.53 4.13 14.00
N GLY A 99 -21.04 3.27 14.91
CA GLY A 99 -21.56 1.93 14.59
C GLY A 99 -20.65 1.08 13.69
N SER A 100 -19.73 0.32 14.29
CA SER A 100 -18.71 -0.46 13.56
C SER A 100 -19.28 -1.62 12.76
N ILE A 101 -18.92 -1.73 11.47
CA ILE A 101 -18.98 -2.99 10.72
C ILE A 101 -17.83 -3.93 11.10
N ASN A 102 -16.73 -3.38 11.64
CA ASN A 102 -15.66 -4.13 12.28
C ASN A 102 -15.33 -3.50 13.64
N ASP A 103 -15.54 -4.24 14.73
CA ASP A 103 -15.26 -3.81 16.10
C ASP A 103 -14.19 -4.74 16.69
N ALA A 104 -12.95 -4.53 16.28
CA ALA A 104 -11.82 -5.33 16.73
C ALA A 104 -11.67 -5.22 18.26
N GLU A 105 -11.53 -6.35 18.96
CA GLU A 105 -11.29 -6.36 20.41
C GLU A 105 -9.95 -5.68 20.75
N GLU A 106 -8.96 -5.85 19.88
CA GLU A 106 -7.65 -5.22 19.92
C GLU A 106 -7.23 -4.88 18.49
N GLU A 107 -6.74 -3.66 18.26
CA GLU A 107 -6.27 -3.25 16.94
C GLU A 107 -4.88 -3.83 16.66
N VAL A 108 -4.69 -4.34 15.45
CA VAL A 108 -3.45 -4.99 15.00
C VAL A 108 -2.93 -4.28 13.76
N GLU A 109 -1.63 -3.99 13.75
CA GLU A 109 -0.86 -3.53 12.58
C GLU A 109 0.48 -4.26 12.54
N SER A 110 0.52 -5.39 11.84
CA SER A 110 1.69 -6.25 11.71
C SER A 110 2.42 -6.05 10.38
N PHE A 111 2.58 -4.79 9.96
CA PHE A 111 3.31 -4.41 8.75
C PHE A 111 4.30 -3.28 9.08
N SER A 112 5.35 -3.16 8.25
CA SER A 112 6.38 -2.10 8.40
C SER A 112 5.95 -0.81 7.71
N TYR A 113 5.18 -0.96 6.63
CA TYR A 113 4.76 0.12 5.78
C TYR A 113 3.52 -0.29 5.01
N ILE A 114 2.57 0.63 4.89
CA ILE A 114 1.41 0.52 4.01
C ILE A 114 1.29 1.82 3.23
N CYS A 115 1.13 1.73 1.91
CA CYS A 115 0.90 2.90 1.08
C CYS A 115 -0.16 2.64 0.01
N GLY A 116 -1.00 3.66 -0.20
CA GLY A 116 -1.76 3.76 -1.43
C GLY A 116 -0.85 4.18 -2.59
N SER A 117 -1.08 3.63 -3.76
CA SER A 117 -0.49 4.06 -5.02
C SER A 117 -1.46 4.99 -5.78
N LEU A 118 -0.94 5.70 -6.79
CA LEU A 118 -1.75 6.51 -7.70
C LEU A 118 -2.72 5.67 -8.56
N ASP A 119 -2.49 4.37 -8.64
CA ASP A 119 -3.20 3.44 -9.53
C ASP A 119 -4.23 2.58 -8.78
N ASN A 120 -4.75 3.05 -7.63
CA ASN A 120 -5.66 2.30 -6.77
C ASN A 120 -5.09 0.96 -6.26
N HIS A 121 -3.79 0.92 -5.97
CA HIS A 121 -3.20 -0.22 -5.28
C HIS A 121 -2.86 0.13 -3.85
N VAL A 122 -2.93 -0.87 -2.96
CA VAL A 122 -2.37 -0.77 -1.62
C VAL A 122 -1.24 -1.78 -1.48
N ILE A 123 -0.03 -1.28 -1.24
CA ILE A 123 1.15 -2.10 -1.01
C ILE A 123 1.41 -2.16 0.49
N THR A 124 1.51 -3.39 1.01
CA THR A 124 1.83 -3.67 2.41
C THR A 124 3.15 -4.42 2.50
N LEU A 125 4.11 -3.91 3.28
CA LEU A 125 5.38 -4.57 3.56
C LEU A 125 5.29 -5.36 4.87
N PHE A 126 5.57 -6.66 4.81
CA PHE A 126 5.44 -7.53 5.97
C PHE A 126 6.57 -7.34 6.98
N ASN A 127 6.24 -7.48 8.28
CA ASN A 127 7.22 -7.51 9.37
C ASN A 127 7.95 -8.86 9.50
N ARG A 128 7.50 -9.88 8.76
CA ARG A 128 8.07 -11.22 8.72
C ARG A 128 7.96 -11.79 7.32
N LEU A 129 8.84 -12.74 7.01
CA LEU A 129 8.76 -13.46 5.74
C LEU A 129 7.50 -14.33 5.71
N VAL A 130 6.81 -14.28 4.58
CA VAL A 130 5.67 -15.14 4.28
C VAL A 130 6.13 -16.31 3.43
N ASP A 131 5.78 -17.52 3.85
CA ASP A 131 5.91 -18.72 3.02
C ASP A 131 4.70 -18.80 2.08
N VAL A 132 4.86 -18.25 0.88
CA VAL A 132 3.77 -18.10 -0.11
C VAL A 132 3.23 -19.46 -0.55
N ASP A 133 4.08 -20.49 -0.61
CA ASP A 133 3.68 -21.85 -1.01
C ASP A 133 2.75 -22.52 0.01
N GLN A 134 2.77 -22.06 1.26
CA GLN A 134 1.90 -22.57 2.33
C GLN A 134 0.62 -21.77 2.49
N VAL A 135 0.42 -20.69 1.71
CA VAL A 135 -0.82 -19.91 1.75
C VAL A 135 -1.96 -20.74 1.17
N ASP A 136 -3.07 -20.81 1.91
CA ASP A 136 -4.32 -21.39 1.44
C ASP A 136 -5.18 -20.31 0.76
N HIS A 137 -5.45 -19.24 1.49
CA HIS A 137 -6.16 -18.06 0.99
C HIS A 137 -5.74 -16.79 1.73
N ILE A 138 -6.03 -15.65 1.12
CA ILE A 138 -5.90 -14.33 1.73
C ILE A 138 -7.32 -13.82 1.99
N ARG A 139 -7.59 -13.31 3.19
CA ARG A 139 -8.89 -12.71 3.52
C ARG A 139 -8.74 -11.22 3.76
N ILE A 140 -9.50 -10.43 3.02
CA ILE A 140 -9.59 -8.97 3.18
C ILE A 140 -11.04 -8.58 3.44
N ASN A 141 -11.31 -7.90 4.55
CA ASN A 141 -12.65 -7.45 4.94
C ASN A 141 -13.73 -8.56 4.91
N GLY A 142 -13.34 -9.82 5.14
CA GLY A 142 -14.24 -10.97 5.06
C GLY A 142 -14.32 -11.66 3.69
N THR A 143 -13.74 -11.06 2.64
CA THR A 143 -13.66 -11.64 1.29
C THR A 143 -12.43 -12.52 1.13
N ASP A 144 -12.62 -13.76 0.69
CA ASP A 144 -11.54 -14.71 0.43
C ASP A 144 -11.01 -14.59 -1.00
N TYR A 145 -9.69 -14.60 -1.11
CA TYR A 145 -8.92 -14.63 -2.34
C TYR A 145 -8.10 -15.92 -2.37
N THR A 146 -8.24 -16.69 -3.45
CA THR A 146 -7.59 -17.99 -3.63
C THR A 146 -6.66 -17.95 -4.84
N VAL A 147 -5.66 -18.83 -4.87
CA VAL A 147 -4.75 -18.96 -6.01
C VAL A 147 -5.55 -19.14 -7.31
N LYS A 148 -5.16 -18.39 -8.34
CA LYS A 148 -5.76 -18.44 -9.69
C LYS A 148 -5.51 -19.76 -10.41
#